data_AF-X1SQE8-F1
#
_entry.id   AF-X1SQE8-F1
#
_cell.length_a   1.000
_cell.length_b   1.000
_cell.length_c   1.000
_cell.angle_alpha   90.00
_cell.angle_beta   90.00
_cell.angle_gamma   90.00
#
_symmetry.space_group_name_H-M   'P 1'
#
loop_
_entity.id
_entity.type
_entity.pdbx_description
1 polymer ?
#
loop_
_entity_poly.entity_id
_entity_poly.type
_entity_poly.pdbx_seq_one_letter_code
_entity_poly.pdbx_strand_id
1 'polypeptide(L)'
;MSEQLDQEQQTYSIAVANALSVALDLAEQARIKVKTDPCPLGGGFAAFSDDNLSGFAYDLKSPYFVAVLWQTGDKFLPDPEDGRGLKNCQAWILKYESHHAKWSVEAYNAEIGNKSFAKLAREYTEG
;
A
#
# COMPACT_ATOMS: atom_id res chain seq x y z
N MET A 1 -13.41 21.67 25.87
CA MET A 1 -13.34 20.22 25.62
C MET A 1 -13.33 19.92 24.11
N SER A 2 -12.77 20.80 23.27
CA SER A 2 -12.74 20.63 21.80
C SER A 2 -11.31 20.54 21.24
N GLU A 3 -10.32 21.06 21.97
CA GLU A 3 -8.92 21.12 21.52
C GLU A 3 -8.23 19.74 21.47
N GLN A 4 -8.66 18.77 22.30
CA GLN A 4 -8.08 17.41 22.28
C GLN A 4 -8.48 16.59 21.05
N LEU A 5 -9.72 16.75 20.56
CA LEU A 5 -10.20 16.03 19.37
C LEU A 5 -9.49 16.51 18.10
N ASP A 6 -9.23 17.82 18.00
CA ASP A 6 -8.50 18.40 16.87
C ASP A 6 -7.03 17.92 16.83
N GLN A 7 -6.39 17.74 17.98
CA GLN A 7 -4.99 17.33 18.08
C GLN A 7 -4.77 15.85 17.73
N GLU A 8 -5.67 14.97 18.18
CA GLU A 8 -5.64 13.54 17.83
C GLU A 8 -5.91 13.32 16.34
N GLN A 9 -6.84 14.07 15.76
CA GLN A 9 -7.17 14.00 14.33
C GLN A 9 -6.03 14.53 13.45
N GLN A 10 -5.37 15.61 13.87
CA GLN A 10 -4.16 16.10 13.19
C GLN A 10 -3.01 15.09 13.28
N THR A 11 -2.76 14.50 14.45
CA THR A 11 -1.70 13.49 14.63
C THR A 11 -1.96 12.25 13.77
N TYR A 12 -3.20 11.78 13.72
CA TYR A 12 -3.60 10.68 12.86
C TYR A 12 -3.38 11.00 11.37
N SER A 13 -3.75 12.21 10.94
CA SER A 13 -3.53 12.64 9.54
C SER A 13 -2.05 12.69 9.15
N ILE A 14 -1.18 13.11 10.06
CA ILE A 14 0.27 13.14 9.84
C ILE A 14 0.83 11.71 9.76
N ALA A 15 0.39 10.82 10.64
CA ALA A 15 0.83 9.43 10.64
C ALA A 15 0.42 8.70 9.34
N VAL A 16 -0.81 8.91 8.87
CA VAL A 16 -1.31 8.36 7.60
C VAL A 16 -0.56 8.97 6.41
N ALA A 17 -0.27 10.28 6.41
CA ALA A 17 0.50 10.93 5.35
C ALA A 17 1.93 10.39 5.27
N ASN A 18 2.59 10.18 6.42
CA ASN A 18 3.92 9.58 6.48
C ASN A 18 3.90 8.13 5.96
N ALA A 19 2.92 7.34 6.37
CA ALA A 19 2.76 5.97 5.90
C ALA A 19 2.48 5.92 4.39
N LEU A 20 1.66 6.84 3.86
CA LEU A 20 1.43 6.97 2.42
C LEU A 20 2.72 7.33 1.67
N SER A 21 3.56 8.22 2.21
CA SER A 21 4.85 8.54 1.59
C SER A 21 5.75 7.30 1.46
N VAL A 22 5.78 6.43 2.48
CA VAL A 22 6.53 5.17 2.43
C VAL A 22 5.91 4.20 1.43
N ALA A 23 4.57 4.10 1.39
CA ALA A 23 3.86 3.27 0.44
C ALA A 23 4.12 3.68 -1.02
N LEU A 24 4.18 4.99 -1.30
CA LEU A 24 4.51 5.54 -2.61
C LEU A 24 5.96 5.23 -3.01
N ASP A 25 6.91 5.37 -2.08
CA ASP A 25 8.32 5.04 -2.33
C ASP A 25 8.49 3.54 -2.65
N LEU A 26 7.85 2.67 -1.87
CA LEU A 26 7.80 1.23 -2.12
C LEU A 26 7.21 0.89 -3.49
N ALA A 27 6.10 1.53 -3.87
CA ALA A 27 5.47 1.32 -5.17
C ALA A 27 6.36 1.78 -6.32
N GLU A 28 7.11 2.88 -6.14
CA GLU A 28 8.10 3.35 -7.11
C GLU A 28 9.27 2.36 -7.24
N GLN A 29 9.79 1.83 -6.12
CA GLN A 29 10.82 0.78 -6.15
C GLN A 29 10.32 -0.48 -6.86
N ALA A 30 9.10 -0.93 -6.57
CA ALA A 30 8.45 -2.05 -7.25
C ALA A 30 8.36 -1.77 -8.77
N ARG A 31 7.87 -0.59 -9.16
CA ARG A 31 7.76 -0.15 -10.56
C ARG A 31 9.09 -0.12 -11.30
N ILE A 32 10.17 0.32 -10.64
CA ILE A 32 11.52 0.30 -11.22
C ILE A 32 11.96 -1.16 -11.40
N LYS A 33 11.74 -2.00 -10.41
CA LYS A 33 12.16 -3.41 -10.42
C LYS A 33 11.48 -4.23 -11.51
N VAL A 34 10.17 -4.03 -11.75
CA VAL A 34 9.45 -4.60 -12.91
C VAL A 34 10.19 -4.32 -14.23
N LYS A 35 10.74 -3.10 -14.38
CA LYS A 35 11.41 -2.66 -15.61
C LYS A 35 12.84 -3.15 -15.73
N THR A 36 13.56 -3.29 -14.61
CA THR A 36 14.99 -3.62 -14.61
C THR A 36 15.26 -5.12 -14.55
N ASP A 37 14.38 -5.90 -13.92
CA ASP A 37 14.51 -7.35 -13.76
C ASP A 37 13.12 -7.99 -13.85
N PRO A 38 12.58 -8.17 -15.06
CA PRO A 38 11.26 -8.77 -15.25
C PRO A 38 11.29 -10.22 -14.77
N CYS A 39 10.82 -10.45 -13.55
CA CYS A 39 10.69 -11.77 -12.98
C CYS A 39 9.84 -12.65 -13.93
N PRO A 40 10.29 -13.85 -14.31
CA PRO A 40 9.54 -14.72 -15.24
C PRO A 40 8.18 -15.17 -14.69
N LEU A 41 7.93 -15.01 -13.39
CA LEU A 41 6.65 -15.27 -12.73
C LEU A 41 5.73 -14.04 -12.66
N GLY A 42 6.14 -12.91 -13.24
CA GLY A 42 5.43 -11.64 -13.10
C GLY A 42 5.75 -11.00 -11.76
N GLY A 43 6.40 -9.86 -11.81
CA GLY A 43 6.20 -8.86 -10.79
C GLY A 43 7.43 -8.23 -10.17
N GLY A 44 7.37 -6.92 -9.95
CA GLY A 44 8.29 -6.14 -9.16
C GLY A 44 7.81 -6.12 -7.73
N PHE A 45 8.55 -6.82 -6.87
CA PHE A 45 8.33 -6.82 -5.44
C PHE A 45 9.38 -5.96 -4.74
N ALA A 46 8.93 -4.99 -3.96
CA ALA A 46 9.74 -4.20 -3.04
C ALA A 46 9.28 -4.46 -1.61
N ALA A 47 10.23 -4.63 -0.69
CA ALA A 47 9.94 -4.75 0.73
C ALA A 47 10.74 -3.71 1.51
N PHE A 48 10.15 -3.25 2.59
CA PHE A 48 10.71 -2.28 3.52
C PHE A 48 10.51 -2.81 4.94
N SER A 49 11.49 -2.59 5.80
CA SER A 49 11.35 -2.81 7.23
C SER A 49 12.29 -1.87 7.96
N ASP A 50 11.75 -1.12 8.91
CA ASP A 50 12.51 -0.41 9.93
C ASP A 50 12.09 -0.89 11.33
N ASP A 51 12.57 -0.22 12.38
CA ASP A 51 12.31 -0.58 13.79
C ASP A 51 10.81 -0.48 14.17
N ASN A 52 9.99 0.23 13.39
CA ASN A 52 8.59 0.54 13.69
C ASN A 52 7.59 0.00 12.65
N LEU A 53 7.95 0.00 11.37
CA LEU A 53 7.10 -0.31 10.24
C LEU A 53 7.77 -1.31 9.31
N SER A 54 7.01 -2.33 8.98
CA SER A 54 7.32 -3.29 7.93
C SER A 54 6.32 -3.11 6.81
N GLY A 55 6.75 -3.39 5.59
CA GLY A 55 5.96 -3.11 4.41
C GLY A 55 6.42 -3.86 3.19
N PHE A 56 5.51 -4.04 2.25
CA PHE A 56 5.89 -4.42 0.91
C PHE A 56 4.96 -3.77 -0.11
N ALA A 57 5.47 -3.62 -1.32
CA ALA A 57 4.67 -3.32 -2.48
C ALA A 57 4.96 -4.32 -3.59
N TYR A 58 3.93 -4.62 -4.35
CA TYR A 58 4.05 -5.42 -5.56
C TYR A 58 3.13 -4.86 -6.64
N ASP A 59 3.51 -5.11 -7.89
CA ASP A 59 2.65 -4.81 -9.03
C ASP A 59 1.50 -5.80 -9.10
N LEU A 60 0.32 -5.26 -9.36
CA LEU A 60 -0.82 -6.06 -9.79
C LEU A 60 -0.71 -6.18 -11.32
N LYS A 61 -1.65 -5.58 -12.03
CA LYS A 61 -1.54 -5.32 -13.46
C LYS A 61 -1.23 -3.85 -13.70
N SER A 62 -0.19 -3.56 -14.50
CA SER A 62 0.14 -2.20 -14.89
C SER A 62 -1.11 -1.46 -15.42
N PRO A 63 -1.42 -0.24 -14.93
CA PRO A 63 -0.58 0.65 -14.11
C PRO A 63 -0.80 0.59 -12.58
N TYR A 64 -1.42 -0.48 -12.06
CA TYR A 64 -1.80 -0.60 -10.65
C TYR A 64 -0.77 -1.37 -9.82
N PHE A 65 -0.60 -0.91 -8.58
CA PHE A 65 0.32 -1.43 -7.58
C PHE A 65 -0.41 -1.49 -6.25
N VAL A 66 -0.03 -2.46 -5.42
CA VAL A 66 -0.48 -2.53 -4.03
C VAL A 66 0.70 -2.31 -3.13
N ALA A 67 0.52 -1.46 -2.12
CA ALA A 67 1.46 -1.27 -1.03
C ALA A 67 0.76 -1.55 0.30
N VAL A 68 1.37 -2.39 1.12
CA VAL A 68 0.86 -2.77 2.44
C VAL A 68 1.92 -2.48 3.48
N LEU A 69 1.54 -1.77 4.54
CA LEU A 69 2.37 -1.42 5.69
C LEU A 69 1.72 -1.93 6.98
N TRP A 70 2.54 -2.40 7.91
CA TRP A 70 2.14 -2.87 9.23
C TRP A 70 3.23 -2.60 10.26
N GLN A 71 2.93 -2.74 11.55
CA GLN A 71 3.91 -2.51 12.61
C GLN A 71 4.96 -3.63 12.64
N THR A 72 6.25 -3.26 12.73
CA THR A 72 7.35 -4.22 12.82
C THR A 72 7.21 -5.07 14.09
N GLY A 73 7.27 -6.39 13.93
CA GLY A 73 7.13 -7.37 15.03
C GLY A 73 5.89 -8.26 14.91
N ASP A 74 4.89 -7.84 14.14
CA ASP A 74 3.80 -8.73 13.75
C ASP A 74 4.31 -9.78 12.74
N LYS A 75 4.31 -11.05 13.15
CA LYS A 75 4.74 -12.19 12.31
C LYS A 75 3.68 -12.60 11.28
N PHE A 76 3.01 -11.62 10.69
CA PHE A 76 1.95 -11.86 9.73
C PHE A 76 2.29 -11.17 8.41
N LEU A 77 2.31 -11.94 7.32
CA LEU A 77 2.33 -11.39 5.97
C LEU A 77 0.89 -11.14 5.55
N PRO A 78 0.41 -9.88 5.56
CA PRO A 78 -0.94 -9.57 5.09
C PRO A 78 -1.09 -9.98 3.63
N ASP A 79 -2.23 -10.59 3.32
CA ASP A 79 -2.61 -10.96 1.95
C ASP A 79 -3.70 -9.97 1.53
N PRO A 80 -3.36 -8.94 0.73
CA PRO A 80 -4.30 -7.90 0.37
C PRO A 80 -5.39 -8.39 -0.57
N GLU A 81 -5.21 -9.49 -1.30
CA GLU A 81 -6.21 -10.04 -2.24
C GLU A 81 -7.23 -10.95 -1.56
N ASP A 82 -6.82 -11.70 -0.54
CA ASP A 82 -7.72 -12.51 0.31
C ASP A 82 -8.24 -11.70 1.52
N GLY A 83 -7.74 -10.49 1.71
CA GLY A 83 -8.08 -9.60 2.82
C GLY A 83 -7.59 -10.08 4.20
N ARG A 84 -6.84 -11.18 4.25
CA ARG A 84 -6.28 -11.74 5.48
C ARG A 84 -5.19 -10.80 6.00
N GLY A 85 -5.26 -10.46 7.29
CA GLY A 85 -4.28 -9.57 7.92
C GLY A 85 -4.50 -8.07 7.69
N LEU A 86 -5.40 -7.66 6.79
CA LEU A 86 -5.66 -6.23 6.54
C LEU A 86 -6.28 -5.48 7.73
N LYS A 87 -6.77 -6.19 8.77
CA LYS A 87 -7.42 -5.57 9.94
C LYS A 87 -6.49 -4.63 10.72
N ASN A 88 -5.20 -4.96 10.79
CA ASN A 88 -4.21 -4.19 11.54
C ASN A 88 -3.14 -3.57 10.62
N CYS A 89 -3.37 -3.58 9.31
CA CYS A 89 -2.45 -3.04 8.31
C CYS A 89 -3.05 -1.80 7.66
N GLN A 90 -2.17 -0.96 7.12
CA GLN A 90 -2.53 0.11 6.21
C GLN A 90 -2.17 -0.33 4.80
N ALA A 91 -3.15 -0.39 3.91
CA ALA A 91 -2.96 -0.87 2.56
C ALA A 91 -3.57 0.11 1.55
N TRP A 92 -2.79 0.40 0.50
CA TRP A 92 -3.16 1.29 -0.58
C TRP A 92 -3.10 0.56 -1.92
N ILE A 93 -4.09 0.84 -2.77
CA ILE A 93 -3.99 0.59 -4.20
C ILE A 93 -3.56 1.89 -4.84
N LEU A 94 -2.43 1.84 -5.54
CA LEU A 94 -1.75 2.97 -6.12
C LEU A 94 -1.74 2.80 -7.64
N LYS A 95 -2.04 3.86 -8.36
CA LYS A 95 -1.98 3.89 -9.82
C LYS A 95 -0.90 4.85 -10.28
N TYR A 96 -0.03 4.37 -11.16
CA TYR A 96 1.01 5.17 -11.77
C TYR A 96 0.57 5.74 -13.12
N GLU A 97 0.41 7.06 -13.19
CA GLU A 97 0.14 7.77 -14.43
C GLU A 97 1.46 8.12 -15.14
N SER A 98 1.86 7.27 -16.09
CA SER A 98 3.11 7.43 -16.83
C SER A 98 3.22 8.75 -17.60
N HIS A 99 2.09 9.29 -18.09
CA HIS A 99 2.05 10.55 -18.84
C HIS A 99 2.45 11.77 -18.00
N HIS A 100 2.18 11.73 -16.70
CA HIS A 100 2.50 12.82 -15.78
C HIS A 100 3.56 12.44 -14.75
N ALA A 101 4.12 11.22 -14.85
CA ALA A 101 5.03 10.63 -13.88
C ALA A 101 4.52 10.78 -12.44
N LYS A 102 3.21 10.57 -12.23
CA LYS A 102 2.53 10.86 -10.97
C LYS A 102 1.87 9.61 -10.41
N TRP A 103 1.92 9.48 -9.10
CA TRP A 103 1.16 8.47 -8.36
C TRP A 103 -0.18 9.04 -7.87
N SER A 104 -1.20 8.20 -7.94
CA SER A 104 -2.54 8.47 -7.41
C SER A 104 -2.99 7.33 -6.51
N VAL A 105 -3.75 7.66 -5.47
CA VAL A 105 -4.36 6.68 -4.58
C VAL A 105 -5.74 6.34 -5.13
N GLU A 106 -5.95 5.09 -5.50
CA GLU A 106 -7.23 4.58 -5.99
C GLU A 106 -8.09 4.08 -4.84
N ALA A 107 -7.46 3.45 -3.84
CA ALA A 107 -8.16 2.96 -2.66
C ALA A 107 -7.24 2.90 -1.44
N TYR A 108 -7.84 3.10 -0.27
CA TYR A 108 -7.21 2.92 1.04
C TYR A 108 -8.10 2.03 1.92
N ASN A 109 -7.54 0.94 2.43
CA ASN A 109 -8.32 -0.09 3.14
C ASN A 109 -9.07 0.44 4.39
N ALA A 110 -8.50 1.41 5.10
CA ALA A 110 -9.15 1.99 6.28
C ALA A 110 -10.35 2.88 5.92
N GLU A 111 -10.38 3.44 4.71
CA GLU A 111 -11.50 4.26 4.22
C GLU A 111 -12.62 3.42 3.61
N ILE A 112 -12.28 2.46 2.73
CA ILE A 112 -13.29 1.67 1.98
C ILE A 112 -13.65 0.34 2.65
N GLY A 113 -12.92 -0.04 3.69
CA GLY A 113 -13.03 -1.30 4.40
C GLY A 113 -12.26 -2.45 3.73
N ASN A 114 -11.68 -3.33 4.57
CA ASN A 114 -10.80 -4.42 4.13
C ASN A 114 -11.42 -5.38 3.11
N LYS A 115 -12.73 -5.69 3.23
CA LYS A 115 -13.41 -6.58 2.27
C LYS A 115 -13.54 -5.96 0.89
N SER A 116 -13.91 -4.67 0.83
CA SER A 116 -14.02 -3.91 -0.41
C SER A 116 -12.65 -3.74 -1.06
N PHE A 117 -11.63 -3.45 -0.24
CA PHE A 117 -10.24 -3.36 -0.68
C PHE A 117 -9.74 -4.66 -1.30
N ALA A 118 -9.94 -5.79 -0.62
CA ALA A 118 -9.50 -7.09 -1.12
C ALA A 118 -10.17 -7.47 -2.44
N LYS A 119 -11.47 -7.20 -2.55
CA LYS A 119 -12.20 -7.38 -3.81
C LYS A 119 -11.60 -6.51 -4.93
N LEU A 120 -11.31 -5.24 -4.67
CA LEU A 120 -10.74 -4.32 -5.66
C LEU A 120 -9.31 -4.74 -6.07
N ALA A 121 -8.49 -5.15 -5.11
CA ALA A 121 -7.14 -5.67 -5.37
C ALA A 121 -7.21 -6.87 -6.32
N ARG A 122 -8.10 -7.83 -6.02
CA ARG A 122 -8.31 -9.02 -6.87
C ARG A 122 -8.81 -8.67 -8.28
N GLU A 123 -9.75 -7.73 -8.40
CA GLU A 123 -10.23 -7.26 -9.72
C GLU A 123 -9.10 -6.67 -10.57
N TYR A 124 -8.14 -5.97 -9.95
CA TYR A 124 -6.96 -5.42 -10.64
C TYR A 124 -5.84 -6.44 -10.89
N THR A 125 -5.87 -7.59 -10.23
CA THR A 125 -4.98 -8.73 -10.56
C THR A 125 -5.55 -9.59 -11.69
N GLU A 126 -6.86 -9.90 -11.65
CA GLU A 126 -7.50 -10.87 -12.56
C GLU A 126 -8.06 -10.24 -13.87
N GLY A 127 -8.37 -8.94 -13.89
CA GLY A 127 -8.96 -8.25 -15.05
C GLY A 127 -7.92 -7.80 -16.06
#